data_AF-A0A4Q9KQA6-F1
#
_entry.id   AF-A0A4Q9KQA6-F1
#
_cell.length_a   1.000
_cell.length_b   1.000
_cell.length_c   1.000
_cell.angle_alpha   90.00
_cell.angle_beta   90.00
_cell.angle_gamma   90.00
#
_symmetry.space_group_name_H-M   'P 1'
#
loop_
_entity.id
_entity.type
_entity.pdbx_description
1 polymer ?
#
loop_
_entity_poly.entity_id
_entity_poly.type
_entity_poly.pdbx_seq_one_letter_code
_entity_poly.pdbx_strand_id
1 'polypeptide(L)' 'MILCYFLDNEYAEIRVDTRIKTDVKIRNNRPDIFILDKKKNKIILIEVGITSQDSLQIFETEKLRKYDLLANELGLIYR' A
#
# COMPACT_ATOMS: atom_id res chain seq x y z
N MET A 1 -2.26 18.05 -8.33
CA MET A 1 -1.05 17.34 -8.80
C MET A 1 -0.51 16.58 -7.61
N ILE A 2 -0.90 15.31 -7.45
CA ILE A 2 -0.28 14.45 -6.42
C ILE A 2 1.12 14.12 -6.96
N LEU A 3 2.15 14.40 -6.17
CA LEU A 3 3.52 14.19 -6.58
C LEU A 3 3.83 12.70 -6.41
N CYS A 4 4.08 11.98 -7.51
CA CYS A 4 4.68 10.66 -7.43
C CYS A 4 6.08 10.80 -6.82
N TYR A 5 6.34 10.10 -5.71
CA TYR A 5 7.60 10.21 -4.99
C TYR A 5 8.16 8.82 -4.68
N PHE A 6 9.48 8.68 -4.78
CA PHE A 6 10.19 7.44 -4.54
C PHE A 6 11.48 7.74 -3.76
N LEU A 7 11.65 7.06 -2.64
CA LEU A 7 12.90 6.99 -1.88
C LEU A 7 13.28 5.54 -1.69
N ASP A 8 14.56 5.27 -1.85
CA ASP A 8 15.14 3.97 -1.55
C ASP A 8 16.50 4.15 -0.91
N ASN A 9 16.72 3.44 0.20
CA ASN A 9 18.02 3.34 0.84
C ASN A 9 18.21 1.93 1.43
N GLU A 10 19.31 1.71 2.15
CA GLU A 10 19.62 0.40 2.75
C GLU A 10 18.65 -0.04 3.86
N TYR A 11 17.87 0.88 4.41
CA TYR A 11 16.98 0.66 5.55
C TYR A 11 15.52 0.54 5.14
N ALA A 12 15.08 1.35 4.19
CA ALA A 12 13.69 1.44 3.80
C ALA A 12 13.50 1.84 2.34
N GLU A 13 12.36 1.42 1.80
CA GLU A 13 11.83 1.90 0.54
C GLU A 13 10.50 2.59 0.81
N ILE A 14 10.33 3.82 0.32
CA ILE A 14 9.10 4.60 0.46
C ILE A 14 8.64 5.00 -0.93
N ARG A 15 7.38 4.69 -1.26
CA ARG A 15 6.76 5.13 -2.51
C ARG A 15 5.43 5.82 -2.24
N VAL A 16 5.19 6.95 -2.89
CA VAL A 16 3.96 7.72 -2.77
C VAL A 16 3.29 7.82 -4.13
N ASP A 17 1.99 7.47 -4.16
CA ASP A 17 1.15 7.48 -5.36
C ASP A 17 1.72 6.67 -6.54
N THR A 18 2.50 5.63 -6.25
CA THR A 18 3.12 4.75 -7.27
C THR A 18 2.42 3.40 -7.36
N ARG A 19 2.35 2.84 -8.57
CA ARG A 19 1.87 1.48 -8.78
C ARG A 19 2.95 0.45 -8.42
N ILE A 20 2.57 -0.53 -7.61
CA ILE A 20 3.40 -1.67 -7.24
C ILE A 20 3.27 -2.73 -8.33
N LYS A 21 4.40 -3.17 -8.89
CA LYS A 21 4.45 -4.29 -9.84
C LYS A 21 4.41 -5.61 -9.07
N THR A 22 3.53 -6.50 -9.48
CA THR A 22 3.37 -7.87 -8.98
C THR A 22 3.29 -8.80 -10.19
N ASP A 23 3.59 -10.09 -9.99
CA ASP A 23 3.54 -11.08 -11.07
C ASP A 23 2.09 -11.34 -11.53
N VAL A 24 1.14 -11.28 -10.60
CA VAL A 24 -0.30 -11.31 -10.90
C VAL A 24 -0.84 -9.90 -11.12
N LYS A 25 -1.71 -9.72 -12.13
CA LYS A 25 -2.40 -8.45 -12.37
C LYS A 25 -3.45 -8.18 -11.29
N ILE A 26 -3.11 -7.33 -10.32
CA ILE A 26 -4.03 -6.85 -9.27
C ILE A 26 -4.60 -5.48 -9.65
N ARG A 27 -5.91 -5.28 -9.49
CA ARG A 27 -6.58 -4.00 -9.74
C ARG A 27 -6.17 -2.92 -8.74
N ASN A 28 -6.09 -3.27 -7.47
CA ASN A 28 -5.81 -2.37 -6.34
C ASN A 28 -4.33 -2.44 -5.93
N ASN A 29 -3.41 -2.00 -6.80
CA ASN A 29 -1.97 -2.04 -6.54
C ASN A 29 -1.30 -0.65 -6.52
N ARG A 30 -2.09 0.40 -6.30
CA ARG A 30 -1.60 1.78 -6.18
C ARG A 30 -2.05 2.36 -4.83
N PRO A 31 -1.33 2.06 -3.74
CA PRO A 31 -1.59 2.68 -2.45
C PRO A 31 -1.17 4.15 -2.47
N ASP A 32 -1.74 4.97 -1.58
CA ASP A 32 -1.31 6.36 -1.42
C ASP A 32 0.14 6.42 -0.93
N ILE A 33 0.50 5.58 0.06
CA ILE A 33 1.87 5.42 0.54
C ILE A 33 2.18 3.93 0.75
N PHE A 34 3.33 3.50 0.22
CA PHE A 34 3.95 2.21 0.45
C PHE A 34 5.26 2.42 1.23
N ILE A 35 5.45 1.63 2.27
CA ILE A 35 6.69 1.61 3.06
C ILE A 35 7.13 0.15 3.21
N LEU A 36 8.37 -0.15 2.84
CA LEU A 36 9.06 -1.39 3.15
C LEU A 36 10.19 -1.09 4.12
N ASP A 37 10.09 -1.63 5.34
CA ASP A 37 11.24 -1.73 6.26
C ASP A 37 12.08 -2.94 5.82
N LYS A 38 13.23 -2.68 5.20
CA LYS A 38 14.12 -3.72 4.65
C LYS A 38 14.82 -4.52 5.76
N LYS A 39 14.96 -3.95 6.97
CA LYS A 39 15.61 -4.64 8.10
C LYS A 39 14.66 -5.63 8.77
N LYS A 40 13.39 -5.26 8.90
CA LYS A 40 12.35 -6.11 9.51
C LYS A 40 11.55 -6.90 8.48
N ASN A 41 11.81 -6.68 7.20
CA ASN A 41 11.03 -7.19 6.09
C ASN A 41 9.52 -6.95 6.28
N LYS A 42 9.17 -5.74 6.73
CA LYS A 42 7.80 -5.37 7.08
C LYS A 42 7.27 -4.37 6.06
N ILE A 43 6.13 -4.69 5.48
CA ILE A 43 5.42 -3.84 4.54
C ILE A 43 4.27 -3.12 5.24
N ILE A 44 4.11 -1.83 4.95
CA ILE A 44 3.02 -0.99 5.42
C ILE A 44 2.41 -0.29 4.20
N LEU A 45 1.09 -0.46 4.05
CA LEU A 45 0.29 0.22 3.04
C LEU A 45 -0.60 1.24 3.76
N ILE A 46 -0.61 2.48 3.30
CA ILE A 46 -1.41 3.56 3.88
C ILE A 46 -2.33 4.11 2.80
N GLU A 47 -3.61 4.26 3.18
CA GLU A 47 -4.64 4.90 2.35
C GLU A 47 -5.24 6.09 3.09
N VAL A 48 -5.08 7.27 2.54
CA VAL A 48 -5.65 8.50 3.06
C VAL A 48 -6.97 8.77 2.33
N GLY A 49 -8.06 8.87 3.07
CA GLY A 49 -9.35 9.25 2.50
C GLY A 49 -10.08 10.17 3.46
N ILE A 50 -10.71 11.21 2.93
CA ILE A 50 -11.58 12.09 3.71
C ILE A 50 -13.00 11.56 3.54
N THR A 51 -13.65 11.19 4.65
CA THR A 51 -15.03 10.68 4.65
C THR A 51 -15.88 11.36 5.72
N SER A 52 -17.20 11.35 5.54
CA SER A 52 -18.15 11.75 6.58
C SER A 52 -18.18 10.72 7.72
N GLN A 53 -18.37 11.21 8.95
CA GLN A 53 -18.47 10.40 10.17
C GLN A 53 -19.47 9.24 10.02
N ASP A 54 -20.62 9.50 9.38
CA ASP A 54 -21.72 8.53 9.23
C ASP A 54 -21.37 7.33 8.34
N SER A 55 -20.36 7.47 7.47
CA SER A 55 -19.90 6.43 6.56
C SER A 55 -18.57 5.79 6.97
N LEU A 56 -18.01 6.20 8.12
CA LEU A 56 -16.64 5.87 8.51
C LEU A 56 -16.44 4.34 8.67
N GLN A 57 -17.34 3.66 9.39
CA GLN A 57 -17.25 2.20 9.62
C GLN A 57 -17.34 1.38 8.33
N ILE A 58 -18.24 1.78 7.41
CA ILE A 58 -18.42 1.10 6.12
C ILE A 58 -17.15 1.27 5.28
N PHE A 59 -16.63 2.50 5.21
CA PHE A 59 -15.44 2.81 4.41
C PHE A 59 -14.17 2.16 4.97
N GLU A 60 -14.02 2.07 6.28
CA GLU A 60 -12.92 1.33 6.92
C GLU A 60 -12.95 -0.16 6.57
N THR A 61 -14.14 -0.78 6.62
CA THR A 61 -14.30 -2.20 6.33
C THR A 61 -14.03 -2.51 4.85
N GLU A 62 -14.49 -1.67 3.93
CA GLU A 62 -14.19 -1.80 2.50
C GLU A 62 -12.71 -1.57 2.20
N LYS A 63 -12.07 -0.59 2.86
CA LYS A 63 -10.64 -0.31 2.71
C LYS A 63 -9.76 -1.46 3.20
N LEU A 64 -10.12 -2.13 4.29
CA LEU A 64 -9.33 -3.25 4.83
C LEU A 64 -9.19 -4.38 3.82
N ARG A 65 -10.28 -4.77 3.15
CA ARG A 65 -10.27 -5.89 2.20
C ARG A 65 -9.69 -5.54 0.83
N LYS A 66 -9.56 -4.25 0.52
CA LYS A 66 -9.09 -3.75 -0.78
C LYS A 66 -7.70 -4.29 -1.15
N TYR A 67 -6.86 -4.53 -0.16
CA TYR A 67 -5.44 -4.89 -0.33
C TYR A 67 -5.08 -6.32 0.10
N ASP A 68 -6.04 -7.17 0.46
CA ASP A 68 -5.75 -8.55 0.90
C ASP A 68 -4.98 -9.34 -0.18
N LEU A 69 -5.41 -9.26 -1.44
CA LEU A 69 -4.73 -9.91 -2.56
C LEU A 69 -3.32 -9.35 -2.79
N LEU A 70 -3.14 -8.04 -2.61
CA LEU A 70 -1.85 -7.40 -2.76
C LEU A 70 -0.89 -7.80 -1.63
N ALA A 71 -1.40 -7.88 -0.38
CA ALA A 71 -0.63 -8.32 0.77
C ALA A 71 -0.12 -9.76 0.58
N ASN A 72 -0.95 -10.65 0.03
CA ASN A 72 -0.55 -12.03 -0.26
C ASN A 72 0.59 -12.10 -1.29
N GLU A 73 0.46 -11.42 -2.43
CA GLU A 73 1.52 -11.38 -3.45
C GLU A 73 2.82 -10.75 -2.90
N LEU A 74 2.69 -9.65 -2.15
CA LEU A 74 3.83 -8.99 -1.53
C LEU A 74 4.54 -9.88 -0.50
N GLY A 75 3.80 -10.67 0.27
CA GLY A 75 4.37 -11.66 1.19
C GLY A 75 5.11 -12.81 0.50
N LEU A 76 4.84 -13.06 -0.78
CA LEU A 76 5.60 -14.02 -1.59
C LEU A 76 6.89 -13.40 -2.15
N ILE A 77 6.84 -12.13 -2.56
CA ILE A 77 7.97 -11.40 -3.14
C ILE A 77 9.00 -11.03 -2.08
N TYR A 78 8.55 -10.49 -0.96
CA TYR A 78 9.39 -9.98 0.12
C TYR A 78 9.46 -10.99 1.25
N ARG A 79 10.09 -12.14 1.01
CA ARG A 79 10.24 -13.23 2.00
C ARG A 79 11.41 -13.03 2.96
#